data_AF-A0A845YZN2-F1
#
_entry.id   AF-A0A845YZN2-F1
#
_cell.length_a   1.000
_cell.length_b   1.000
_cell.length_c   1.000
_cell.angle_alpha   90.00
_cell.angle_beta   90.00
_cell.angle_gamma   90.00
#
_symmetry.space_group_name_H-M   'P 1'
#
loop_
_entity.id
_entity.type
_entity.pdbx_description
1 polymer ?
#
loop_
_entity_poly.entity_id
_entity_poly.type
_entity_poly.pdbx_seq_one_letter_code
_entity_poly.pdbx_strand_id
1 'polypeptide(L)'
;MSSKNISQQKKLAVSHSSSKNGENGYSSTSLVKKELTDTITSTSQTLDEELNNTSEVEPEKDSQISTTPTPNKKPKSYWGWQLIWWSVAVGFGITGGAALLWLLVNPPQPNCEQISPLSADGERLYCAHKAAESRDLEQLETALALVESWPEEHPLYQLGQQMTGEWTKLIIAVANQKIREGNLQAALDTVAKIPKSSPAYSRVEEAVASWKKQWAEGQSLYDKAEKAIKAMDWKKASAYSLAMSKLDNIHWQSIKFREILERMALEKKGWQILKDARYLIYRETANEYGEAIALARKIDPNLYIRDRAEKDIQKWSRTLIEIATEQIEEKDLKGAMAAIEYIPSDYKMKKEGKDLILLGHAKAATWNQSMEGSEVVNIVALAEGKAAAAQITSNSPYYQQAQTQIQQLQQQLDNLAHIQLAKAI
;
A
#
# COMPACT_ATOMS: atom_id res chain seq x y z
N MET A 1 59.21 44.10 49.09
CA MET A 1 57.99 43.56 49.74
C MET A 1 57.32 42.64 48.74
N SER A 2 56.91 41.38 48.96
CA SER A 2 57.03 40.35 50.00
C SER A 2 55.69 39.59 50.02
N SER A 3 55.71 38.25 49.92
CA SER A 3 54.59 37.32 50.20
C SER A 3 53.35 37.39 49.27
N LYS A 4 52.55 36.35 49.03
CA LYS A 4 52.50 34.86 49.23
C LYS A 4 51.39 34.39 48.25
N ASN A 5 51.47 33.33 47.44
CA ASN A 5 51.73 31.89 47.63
C ASN A 5 50.63 31.08 48.38
N ILE A 6 50.33 29.87 47.84
CA ILE A 6 49.65 28.69 48.42
C ILE A 6 48.12 28.49 48.21
N SER A 7 47.80 27.63 47.23
CA SER A 7 46.98 26.39 47.29
C SER A 7 45.64 26.30 48.05
N GLN A 8 44.62 25.71 47.39
CA GLN A 8 44.07 24.43 47.89
C GLN A 8 43.39 23.57 46.79
N GLN A 9 43.53 22.26 46.93
CA GLN A 9 42.88 21.21 46.11
C GLN A 9 41.49 20.86 46.66
N LYS A 10 40.60 20.30 45.83
CA LYS A 10 39.58 19.37 46.31
C LYS A 10 39.31 18.23 45.33
N LYS A 11 39.86 17.04 45.63
CA LYS A 11 39.40 15.75 45.10
C LYS A 11 38.09 15.35 45.78
N LEU A 12 37.17 14.73 45.03
CA LEU A 12 36.15 13.75 45.45
C LEU A 12 35.18 13.53 44.26
N ALA A 13 34.69 12.34 43.93
CA ALA A 13 35.32 11.02 43.87
C ALA A 13 34.53 10.22 42.82
N VAL A 14 35.19 9.36 42.04
CA VAL A 14 34.51 8.51 41.04
C VAL A 14 33.99 7.25 41.74
N SER A 15 32.69 6.97 41.63
CA SER A 15 32.12 5.64 41.89
C SER A 15 31.71 5.00 40.57
N HIS A 16 32.31 3.86 40.24
CA HIS A 16 31.80 2.97 39.20
C HIS A 16 30.66 2.12 39.76
N SER A 17 29.55 2.02 39.04
CA SER A 17 28.65 0.86 39.13
C SER A 17 28.57 0.20 37.75
N SER A 18 29.12 -1.00 37.68
CA SER A 18 29.04 -1.85 36.49
C SER A 18 27.64 -2.44 36.35
N SER A 19 27.09 -2.45 35.14
CA SER A 19 25.97 -3.33 34.80
C SER A 19 26.21 -3.92 33.41
N LYS A 20 26.16 -5.25 33.32
CA LYS A 20 26.39 -6.01 32.09
C LYS A 20 25.09 -6.25 31.34
N ASN A 21 25.23 -6.27 30.01
CA ASN A 21 24.50 -7.05 29.01
C ASN A 21 23.07 -7.53 29.32
N GLY A 22 22.14 -7.07 28.48
CA GLY A 22 20.94 -7.82 28.11
C GLY A 22 20.74 -7.68 26.60
N GLU A 23 21.07 -8.72 25.84
CA GLU A 23 20.68 -8.82 24.43
C GLU A 23 19.16 -8.89 24.32
N ASN A 24 18.59 -8.34 23.25
CA ASN A 24 17.39 -8.88 22.60
C ASN A 24 17.22 -8.21 21.23
N GLY A 25 17.56 -8.94 20.18
CA GLY A 25 17.25 -8.54 18.81
C GLY A 25 15.80 -8.88 18.47
N TYR A 26 15.10 -7.96 17.81
CA TYR A 26 13.89 -8.29 17.05
C TYR A 26 14.18 -8.11 15.56
N SER A 27 14.40 -9.23 14.90
CA SER A 27 14.60 -9.27 13.45
C SER A 27 13.27 -9.38 12.72
N SER A 28 13.17 -8.62 11.64
CA SER A 28 12.18 -8.68 10.58
C SER A 28 11.72 -10.09 10.19
N THR A 29 10.43 -10.25 9.89
CA THR A 29 9.98 -11.24 8.91
C THR A 29 9.12 -10.56 7.84
N SER A 30 9.55 -10.75 6.60
CA SER A 30 8.91 -10.26 5.38
C SER A 30 7.84 -11.24 4.87
N LEU A 31 6.73 -10.71 4.36
CA LEU A 31 5.80 -11.46 3.53
C LEU A 31 6.40 -11.76 2.15
N VAL A 32 6.40 -13.03 1.74
CA VAL A 32 6.44 -13.45 0.32
C VAL A 32 5.40 -14.56 0.11
N LYS A 33 4.89 -14.67 -1.11
CA LYS A 33 3.58 -15.23 -1.49
C LYS A 33 3.72 -16.19 -2.67
N LYS A 34 3.10 -17.39 -2.60
CA LYS A 34 2.50 -18.20 -3.70
C LYS A 34 1.96 -19.53 -3.12
N GLU A 35 0.73 -19.96 -3.42
CA GLU A 35 0.31 -20.89 -4.51
C GLU A 35 0.94 -22.29 -4.40
N LEU A 36 0.25 -23.43 -4.62
CA LEU A 36 -1.15 -23.77 -4.98
C LEU A 36 -1.41 -25.25 -4.57
N THR A 37 -2.48 -25.85 -5.08
CA THR A 37 -2.81 -27.30 -5.23
C THR A 37 -3.32 -28.09 -4.01
N ASP A 38 -4.65 -28.31 -4.04
CA ASP A 38 -5.31 -29.61 -4.22
C ASP A 38 -5.33 -30.72 -3.13
N THR A 39 -6.54 -31.27 -2.98
CA THR A 39 -6.84 -32.72 -2.83
C THR A 39 -6.95 -33.36 -1.43
N ILE A 40 -8.21 -33.43 -0.95
CA ILE A 40 -8.98 -34.65 -0.58
C ILE A 40 -8.61 -35.49 0.67
N THR A 41 -9.67 -35.80 1.46
CA THR A 41 -9.87 -36.97 2.36
C THR A 41 -9.19 -37.04 3.74
N SER A 42 -10.00 -36.73 4.76
CA SER A 42 -10.49 -37.62 5.85
C SER A 42 -9.54 -38.24 6.89
N THR A 43 -10.16 -38.72 7.97
CA THR A 43 -9.64 -39.59 9.07
C THR A 43 -8.96 -38.84 10.22
N SER A 44 -9.15 -39.16 11.50
CA SER A 44 -10.28 -39.68 12.31
C SER A 44 -9.86 -39.66 13.79
N GLN A 45 -10.82 -39.66 14.74
CA GLN A 45 -10.69 -40.15 16.13
C GLN A 45 -9.69 -39.37 17.04
N THR A 46 -9.75 -39.37 18.38
CA THR A 46 -10.42 -40.17 19.45
C THR A 46 -10.89 -39.20 20.58
N LEU A 47 -12.02 -39.38 21.28
CA LEU A 47 -12.23 -40.18 22.53
C LEU A 47 -11.32 -39.71 23.71
N ASP A 48 -11.73 -39.52 24.98
CA ASP A 48 -12.79 -40.13 25.84
C ASP A 48 -13.42 -39.06 26.81
N GLU A 49 -14.70 -39.11 27.24
CA GLU A 49 -15.31 -39.79 28.44
C GLU A 49 -14.98 -39.09 29.79
N GLU A 50 -15.88 -38.80 30.76
CA GLU A 50 -16.81 -39.68 31.50
C GLU A 50 -18.00 -38.96 32.20
N LEU A 51 -19.11 -39.71 32.37
CA LEU A 51 -20.06 -39.84 33.53
C LEU A 51 -20.50 -38.63 34.42
N ASN A 52 -21.72 -38.55 34.98
CA ASN A 52 -22.81 -39.54 35.15
C ASN A 52 -24.22 -38.93 35.44
N ASN A 53 -25.23 -39.82 35.45
CA ASN A 53 -26.61 -39.76 36.02
C ASN A 53 -27.83 -39.46 35.12
N THR A 54 -28.54 -40.56 34.83
CA THR A 54 -29.99 -40.79 34.64
C THR A 54 -30.86 -40.08 35.72
N SER A 55 -32.17 -39.83 35.59
CA SER A 55 -33.31 -40.46 34.87
C SER A 55 -34.48 -39.44 34.79
N GLU A 56 -35.61 -39.55 34.06
CA GLU A 56 -36.10 -40.43 32.97
C GLU A 56 -37.59 -40.10 32.71
N VAL A 57 -38.01 -39.71 31.49
CA VAL A 57 -39.41 -39.34 31.17
C VAL A 57 -39.82 -39.73 29.73
N GLU A 58 -40.83 -40.59 29.65
CA GLU A 58 -41.69 -40.97 28.50
C GLU A 58 -42.54 -39.79 27.93
N PRO A 59 -43.28 -39.89 26.79
CA PRO A 59 -43.88 -41.11 26.24
C PRO A 59 -43.84 -41.36 24.72
N GLU A 60 -44.20 -42.61 24.43
CA GLU A 60 -44.58 -43.26 23.18
C GLU A 60 -45.63 -42.53 22.31
N LYS A 61 -45.61 -42.79 20.99
CA LYS A 61 -46.79 -42.63 20.13
C LYS A 61 -46.75 -43.60 18.94
N ASP A 62 -47.53 -44.68 19.03
CA ASP A 62 -47.64 -45.71 17.99
C ASP A 62 -49.02 -45.72 17.30
N SER A 63 -49.08 -46.17 16.04
CA SER A 63 -50.28 -46.30 15.17
C SER A 63 -49.87 -46.80 13.77
N GLN A 64 -50.43 -47.87 13.17
CA GLN A 64 -51.51 -48.79 13.56
C GLN A 64 -51.25 -50.20 12.96
N ILE A 65 -51.90 -51.24 13.49
CA ILE A 65 -51.98 -52.58 12.87
C ILE A 65 -53.40 -52.81 12.30
N SER A 66 -53.46 -53.42 11.12
CA SER A 66 -54.69 -53.80 10.40
C SER A 66 -55.54 -54.84 11.16
N THR A 67 -56.86 -54.78 10.94
CA THR A 67 -57.86 -55.67 11.57
C THR A 67 -58.17 -56.93 10.75
N THR A 68 -58.59 -58.00 11.45
CA THR A 68 -59.65 -58.91 10.99
C THR A 68 -60.54 -59.34 12.17
N PRO A 69 -61.83 -59.72 11.95
CA PRO A 69 -62.85 -59.66 13.01
C PRO A 69 -63.50 -61.03 13.37
N THR A 70 -64.29 -61.05 14.46
CA THR A 70 -65.64 -61.67 14.64
C THR A 70 -65.99 -61.78 16.15
N PRO A 71 -67.26 -62.03 16.57
CA PRO A 71 -68.45 -61.30 16.17
C PRO A 71 -69.41 -60.93 17.35
N ASN A 72 -70.32 -59.99 17.09
CA ASN A 72 -71.68 -59.85 17.68
C ASN A 72 -71.93 -60.15 19.18
N LYS A 73 -72.48 -59.12 19.87
CA LYS A 73 -73.87 -59.16 20.38
C LYS A 73 -74.39 -57.76 20.70
N LYS A 74 -75.57 -57.42 20.18
CA LYS A 74 -76.35 -56.23 20.59
C LYS A 74 -77.13 -56.54 21.87
N PRO A 75 -77.40 -55.53 22.70
CA PRO A 75 -78.78 -55.28 23.13
C PRO A 75 -79.24 -53.84 22.81
N LYS A 76 -80.47 -53.52 23.22
CA LYS A 76 -81.31 -52.50 22.56
C LYS A 76 -81.21 -51.10 23.18
N SER A 77 -81.13 -50.12 22.28
CA SER A 77 -81.80 -48.80 22.31
C SER A 77 -82.50 -48.35 23.61
N TYR A 78 -82.07 -47.20 24.16
CA TYR A 78 -82.98 -46.16 24.70
C TYR A 78 -82.33 -44.75 24.77
N TRP A 79 -81.42 -44.41 23.84
CA TRP A 79 -80.69 -43.11 23.86
C TRP A 79 -80.50 -42.43 22.49
N GLY A 80 -81.29 -42.83 21.48
CA GLY A 80 -81.09 -42.37 20.08
C GLY A 80 -81.32 -40.87 19.85
N TRP A 81 -82.29 -40.24 20.53
CA TRP A 81 -82.58 -38.81 20.36
C TRP A 81 -81.48 -37.91 20.93
N GLN A 82 -80.96 -38.24 22.13
CA GLN A 82 -79.96 -37.40 22.79
C GLN A 82 -78.63 -37.40 22.00
N LEU A 83 -78.26 -38.54 21.40
CA LEU A 83 -77.07 -38.62 20.54
C LEU A 83 -77.15 -37.70 19.31
N ILE A 84 -78.33 -37.37 18.79
CA ILE A 84 -78.47 -36.44 17.66
C ILE A 84 -78.12 -35.01 18.12
N TRP A 85 -78.62 -34.57 19.27
CA TRP A 85 -78.29 -33.24 19.81
C TRP A 85 -76.84 -33.12 20.27
N TRP A 86 -76.28 -34.17 20.89
CA TRP A 86 -74.85 -34.21 21.22
C TRP A 86 -73.97 -34.27 19.97
N SER A 87 -74.37 -34.98 18.91
CA SER A 87 -73.65 -34.98 17.62
C SER A 87 -73.66 -33.60 16.95
N VAL A 88 -74.78 -32.88 17.00
CA VAL A 88 -74.87 -31.48 16.52
C VAL A 88 -73.98 -30.55 17.36
N ALA A 89 -74.03 -30.65 18.69
CA ALA A 89 -73.18 -29.84 19.58
C ALA A 89 -71.68 -30.11 19.39
N VAL A 90 -71.30 -31.38 19.20
CA VAL A 90 -69.92 -31.79 18.87
C VAL A 90 -69.52 -31.31 17.48
N GLY A 91 -70.41 -31.36 16.48
CA GLY A 91 -70.17 -30.83 15.14
C GLY A 91 -69.82 -29.33 15.17
N PHE A 92 -70.64 -28.52 15.87
CA PHE A 92 -70.36 -27.09 16.06
C PHE A 92 -69.09 -26.85 16.88
N GLY A 93 -68.85 -27.64 17.94
CA GLY A 93 -67.65 -27.56 18.77
C GLY A 93 -66.35 -27.86 18.01
N ILE A 94 -66.35 -28.86 17.12
CA ILE A 94 -65.20 -29.21 16.29
C ILE A 94 -64.90 -28.11 15.27
N THR A 95 -65.90 -27.55 14.58
CA THR A 95 -65.67 -26.43 13.67
C THR A 95 -65.18 -25.16 14.39
N GLY A 96 -65.71 -24.87 15.59
CA GLY A 96 -65.24 -23.75 16.41
C GLY A 96 -63.79 -23.96 16.89
N GLY A 97 -63.46 -25.16 17.37
CA GLY A 97 -62.12 -25.52 17.79
C GLY A 97 -61.09 -25.50 16.66
N ALA A 98 -61.45 -25.99 15.47
CA ALA A 98 -60.60 -25.93 14.29
C ALA A 98 -60.36 -24.49 13.82
N ALA A 99 -61.39 -23.64 13.83
CA ALA A 99 -61.25 -22.22 13.48
C ALA A 99 -60.35 -21.46 14.48
N LEU A 100 -60.49 -21.75 15.78
CA LEU A 100 -59.61 -21.18 16.81
C LEU A 100 -58.15 -21.66 16.65
N LEU A 101 -57.93 -22.94 16.37
CA LEU A 101 -56.58 -23.46 16.09
C LEU A 101 -55.96 -22.83 14.83
N TRP A 102 -56.75 -22.59 13.77
CA TRP A 102 -56.28 -21.95 12.55
C TRP A 102 -55.89 -20.47 12.77
N LEU A 103 -56.57 -19.77 13.68
CA LEU A 103 -56.19 -18.42 14.12
C LEU A 103 -54.89 -18.37 14.96
N LEU A 104 -54.47 -19.50 15.54
CA LEU A 104 -53.18 -19.62 16.25
C LEU A 104 -52.03 -20.08 15.35
N VAL A 105 -52.29 -20.48 14.09
CA VAL A 105 -51.24 -20.78 13.12
C VAL A 105 -50.73 -19.48 12.53
N ASN A 106 -49.47 -19.15 12.85
CA ASN A 106 -48.79 -17.98 12.29
C ASN A 106 -48.73 -18.14 10.75
N PRO A 107 -49.19 -17.16 9.95
CA PRO A 107 -49.22 -17.30 8.49
C PRO A 107 -47.80 -17.53 7.93
N PRO A 108 -47.65 -18.36 6.88
CA PRO A 108 -46.34 -18.63 6.29
C PRO A 108 -45.74 -17.33 5.74
N GLN A 109 -44.42 -17.15 5.92
CA GLN A 109 -43.77 -15.92 5.47
C GLN A 109 -43.78 -15.83 3.92
N PRO A 110 -44.00 -14.64 3.33
CA PRO A 110 -44.12 -14.47 1.89
C PRO A 110 -42.89 -15.00 1.13
N ASN A 111 -43.12 -15.67 0.00
CA ASN A 111 -42.04 -16.04 -0.91
C ASN A 111 -41.61 -14.84 -1.76
N CYS A 112 -40.59 -14.12 -1.28
CA CYS A 112 -40.08 -12.94 -1.95
C CYS A 112 -39.40 -13.19 -3.31
N GLU A 113 -39.10 -14.45 -3.67
CA GLU A 113 -38.58 -14.81 -5.00
C GLU A 113 -39.65 -14.69 -6.10
N GLN A 114 -40.93 -14.67 -5.72
CA GLN A 114 -42.09 -14.64 -6.64
C GLN A 114 -42.94 -13.37 -6.47
N ILE A 115 -42.38 -12.32 -5.85
CA ILE A 115 -43.10 -11.05 -5.63
C ILE A 115 -43.44 -10.40 -6.97
N SER A 116 -44.68 -9.93 -7.11
CA SER A 116 -45.19 -9.32 -8.35
C SER A 116 -45.94 -8.02 -8.06
N PRO A 117 -46.21 -7.18 -9.07
CA PRO A 117 -47.09 -6.01 -8.92
C PRO A 117 -48.53 -6.36 -8.48
N LEU A 118 -48.94 -7.62 -8.59
CA LEU A 118 -50.26 -8.12 -8.18
C LEU A 118 -50.26 -8.76 -6.78
N SER A 119 -49.09 -8.90 -6.14
CA SER A 119 -48.97 -9.37 -4.75
C SER A 119 -49.56 -8.33 -3.78
N ALA A 120 -50.00 -8.76 -2.59
CA ALA A 120 -50.62 -7.85 -1.64
C ALA A 120 -49.62 -6.80 -1.16
N ASP A 121 -50.06 -5.55 -0.94
CA ASP A 121 -49.14 -4.45 -0.61
C ASP A 121 -48.34 -4.68 0.68
N GLY A 122 -48.90 -5.43 1.64
CA GLY A 122 -48.17 -5.86 2.84
C GLY A 122 -47.05 -6.87 2.55
N GLU A 123 -47.25 -7.79 1.60
CA GLU A 123 -46.22 -8.73 1.15
C GLU A 123 -45.12 -7.99 0.38
N ARG A 124 -45.51 -7.04 -0.48
CA ARG A 124 -44.58 -6.19 -1.25
C ARG A 124 -43.70 -5.37 -0.32
N LEU A 125 -44.28 -4.75 0.72
CA LEU A 125 -43.53 -3.98 1.71
C LEU A 125 -42.61 -4.86 2.60
N TYR A 126 -43.10 -6.03 3.02
CA TYR A 126 -42.29 -6.99 3.77
C TYR A 126 -41.08 -7.46 2.94
N CYS A 127 -41.29 -7.82 1.68
CA CYS A 127 -40.21 -8.26 0.79
C CYS A 127 -39.25 -7.13 0.41
N ALA A 128 -39.74 -5.90 0.20
CA ALA A 128 -38.90 -4.71 0.05
C ALA A 128 -38.01 -4.48 1.27
N HIS A 129 -38.55 -4.62 2.48
CA HIS A 129 -37.78 -4.48 3.71
C HIS A 129 -36.69 -5.56 3.84
N LYS A 130 -37.06 -6.82 3.61
CA LYS A 130 -36.13 -7.97 3.61
C LYS A 130 -35.02 -7.83 2.57
N ALA A 131 -35.33 -7.30 1.39
CA ALA A 131 -34.34 -6.99 0.35
C ALA A 131 -33.35 -5.92 0.85
N ALA A 132 -33.84 -4.85 1.47
CA ALA A 132 -33.02 -3.78 2.03
C ALA A 132 -32.09 -4.22 3.18
N GLU A 133 -32.42 -5.28 3.93
CA GLU A 133 -31.54 -5.84 4.98
C GLU A 133 -30.18 -6.30 4.44
N SER A 134 -30.11 -6.68 3.16
CA SER A 134 -28.86 -7.06 2.48
C SER A 134 -27.82 -5.93 2.46
N ARG A 135 -28.27 -4.67 2.57
CA ARG A 135 -27.50 -3.44 2.34
C ARG A 135 -26.90 -3.33 0.94
N ASP A 136 -27.34 -4.18 0.01
CA ASP A 136 -27.03 -4.00 -1.39
C ASP A 136 -27.77 -2.76 -1.93
N LEU A 137 -27.07 -2.01 -2.78
CA LEU A 137 -27.55 -0.72 -3.26
C LEU A 137 -28.70 -0.87 -4.28
N GLU A 138 -28.66 -1.89 -5.13
CA GLU A 138 -29.74 -2.20 -6.09
C GLU A 138 -31.00 -2.69 -5.36
N GLN A 139 -30.83 -3.50 -4.31
CA GLN A 139 -31.94 -3.92 -3.45
C GLN A 139 -32.56 -2.76 -2.66
N LEU A 140 -31.74 -1.82 -2.16
CA LEU A 140 -32.21 -0.61 -1.48
C LEU A 140 -32.98 0.33 -2.42
N GLU A 141 -32.51 0.51 -3.66
CA GLU A 141 -33.21 1.26 -4.71
C GLU A 141 -34.55 0.62 -5.08
N THR A 142 -34.57 -0.70 -5.25
CA THR A 142 -35.78 -1.47 -5.55
C THR A 142 -36.81 -1.34 -4.43
N ALA A 143 -36.36 -1.39 -3.17
CA ALA A 143 -37.22 -1.21 -2.00
C ALA A 143 -37.86 0.19 -1.97
N LEU A 144 -37.08 1.24 -2.22
CA LEU A 144 -37.59 2.62 -2.30
C LEU A 144 -38.65 2.78 -3.41
N ALA A 145 -38.36 2.31 -4.62
CA ALA A 145 -39.25 2.45 -5.78
C ALA A 145 -40.61 1.76 -5.59
N LEU A 146 -40.66 0.67 -4.81
CA LEU A 146 -41.89 -0.05 -4.50
C LEU A 146 -42.88 0.73 -3.62
N VAL A 147 -42.39 1.71 -2.85
CA VAL A 147 -43.13 2.43 -1.81
C VAL A 147 -43.29 3.93 -2.13
N GLU A 148 -42.35 4.53 -2.86
CA GLU A 148 -42.39 5.94 -3.27
C GLU A 148 -43.68 6.34 -4.02
N SER A 149 -44.28 5.40 -4.76
CA SER A 149 -45.48 5.62 -5.57
C SER A 149 -46.81 5.56 -4.79
N TRP A 150 -46.78 5.31 -3.48
CA TRP A 150 -47.99 5.18 -2.67
C TRP A 150 -48.61 6.57 -2.34
N PRO A 151 -49.89 6.80 -2.65
CA PRO A 151 -50.58 8.04 -2.27
C PRO A 151 -50.82 8.11 -0.76
N GLU A 152 -51.11 9.30 -0.23
CA GLU A 152 -51.29 9.51 1.22
C GLU A 152 -52.48 8.71 1.80
N GLU A 153 -53.49 8.43 0.98
CA GLU A 153 -54.65 7.61 1.32
C GLU A 153 -54.36 6.09 1.33
N HIS A 154 -53.15 5.65 0.94
CA HIS A 154 -52.79 4.25 0.93
C HIS A 154 -52.75 3.67 2.36
N PRO A 155 -53.38 2.50 2.63
CA PRO A 155 -53.49 1.96 3.99
C PRO A 155 -52.15 1.73 4.71
N LEU A 156 -51.06 1.56 3.97
CA LEU A 156 -49.71 1.34 4.51
C LEU A 156 -48.78 2.56 4.33
N TYR A 157 -49.27 3.72 3.87
CA TYR A 157 -48.46 4.90 3.56
C TYR A 157 -47.50 5.28 4.70
N GLN A 158 -48.00 5.43 5.93
CA GLN A 158 -47.20 5.82 7.09
C GLN A 158 -46.07 4.81 7.40
N LEU A 159 -46.36 3.50 7.28
CA LEU A 159 -45.37 2.45 7.47
C LEU A 159 -44.34 2.45 6.34
N GLY A 160 -44.79 2.69 5.09
CA GLY A 160 -43.93 2.85 3.92
C GLY A 160 -42.96 4.04 4.06
N GLN A 161 -43.46 5.19 4.56
CA GLN A 161 -42.63 6.36 4.84
C GLN A 161 -41.61 6.10 5.96
N GLN A 162 -42.01 5.39 7.02
CA GLN A 162 -41.08 4.94 8.07
C GLN A 162 -39.97 4.05 7.49
N MET A 163 -40.32 3.05 6.67
CA MET A 163 -39.35 2.16 6.02
C MET A 163 -38.40 2.90 5.08
N THR A 164 -38.94 3.81 4.25
CA THR A 164 -38.18 4.73 3.38
C THR A 164 -37.14 5.52 4.19
N GLY A 165 -37.52 5.97 5.39
CA GLY A 165 -36.63 6.65 6.33
C GLY A 165 -35.49 5.78 6.87
N GLU A 166 -35.71 4.48 7.09
CA GLU A 166 -34.66 3.54 7.52
C GLU A 166 -33.75 3.12 6.36
N TRP A 167 -34.31 2.80 5.18
CA TRP A 167 -33.54 2.47 3.98
C TRP A 167 -32.65 3.64 3.54
N THR A 168 -33.13 4.88 3.68
CA THR A 168 -32.32 6.10 3.48
C THR A 168 -31.05 6.10 4.35
N LYS A 169 -31.12 5.66 5.63
CA LYS A 169 -29.94 5.55 6.50
C LYS A 169 -28.98 4.46 6.03
N LEU A 170 -29.49 3.35 5.51
CA LEU A 170 -28.67 2.27 4.95
C LEU A 170 -27.92 2.73 3.70
N ILE A 171 -28.56 3.47 2.79
CA ILE A 171 -27.91 4.05 1.60
C ILE A 171 -26.83 5.07 2.02
N ILE A 172 -27.09 5.92 3.03
CA ILE A 172 -26.07 6.80 3.61
C ILE A 172 -24.89 5.99 4.20
N ALA A 173 -25.13 4.82 4.79
CA ALA A 173 -24.06 3.95 5.30
C ALA A 173 -23.21 3.32 4.17
N VAL A 174 -23.83 2.93 3.05
CA VAL A 174 -23.14 2.48 1.82
C VAL A 174 -22.31 3.61 1.21
N ALA A 175 -22.87 4.82 1.10
CA ALA A 175 -22.14 5.99 0.63
C ALA A 175 -20.94 6.33 1.53
N ASN A 176 -21.10 6.27 2.86
CA ASN A 176 -19.98 6.42 3.79
C ASN A 176 -18.89 5.34 3.59
N GLN A 177 -19.21 4.14 3.13
CA GLN A 177 -18.20 3.15 2.74
C GLN A 177 -17.40 3.61 1.51
N LYS A 178 -18.07 4.12 0.48
CA LYS A 178 -17.40 4.68 -0.71
C LYS A 178 -16.46 5.84 -0.35
N ILE A 179 -16.82 6.65 0.64
CA ILE A 179 -15.94 7.70 1.17
C ILE A 179 -14.71 7.11 1.87
N ARG A 180 -14.85 6.04 2.67
CA ARG A 180 -13.70 5.33 3.28
C ARG A 180 -12.74 4.79 2.23
N GLU A 181 -13.29 4.21 1.16
CA GLU A 181 -12.57 3.73 -0.03
C GLU A 181 -11.86 4.87 -0.82
N GLY A 182 -12.09 6.13 -0.46
CA GLY A 182 -11.48 7.29 -1.11
C GLY A 182 -12.27 7.83 -2.31
N ASN A 183 -13.53 7.44 -2.45
CA ASN A 183 -14.38 7.80 -3.59
C ASN A 183 -15.58 8.65 -3.14
N LEU A 184 -15.36 9.97 -3.00
CA LEU A 184 -16.43 10.92 -2.74
C LEU A 184 -17.49 10.91 -3.85
N GLN A 185 -17.09 10.81 -5.12
CA GLN A 185 -18.04 10.92 -6.23
C GLN A 185 -19.05 9.76 -6.19
N ALA A 186 -18.58 8.51 -6.07
CA ALA A 186 -19.48 7.36 -5.95
C ALA A 186 -20.39 7.44 -4.71
N ALA A 187 -19.95 8.09 -3.62
CA ALA A 187 -20.80 8.34 -2.46
C ALA A 187 -21.91 9.38 -2.74
N LEU A 188 -21.60 10.44 -3.48
CA LEU A 188 -22.58 11.42 -3.95
C LEU A 188 -23.57 10.77 -4.93
N ASP A 189 -23.08 9.96 -5.87
CA ASP A 189 -23.91 9.24 -6.83
C ASP A 189 -24.82 8.22 -6.13
N THR A 190 -24.34 7.56 -5.07
CA THR A 190 -25.11 6.62 -4.25
C THR A 190 -26.31 7.30 -3.59
N VAL A 191 -26.13 8.48 -2.98
CA VAL A 191 -27.24 9.17 -2.31
C VAL A 191 -28.11 10.00 -3.25
N ALA A 192 -27.63 10.35 -4.45
CA ALA A 192 -28.42 11.06 -5.46
C ALA A 192 -29.65 10.27 -5.95
N LYS A 193 -29.67 8.94 -5.70
CA LYS A 193 -30.77 8.04 -6.01
C LYS A 193 -31.89 8.03 -4.96
N ILE A 194 -31.71 8.70 -3.82
CA ILE A 194 -32.70 8.76 -2.74
C ILE A 194 -33.79 9.78 -3.13
N PRO A 195 -35.07 9.41 -3.14
CA PRO A 195 -36.17 10.33 -3.44
C PRO A 195 -36.18 11.56 -2.52
N LYS A 196 -36.43 12.74 -3.09
CA LYS A 196 -36.59 14.01 -2.34
C LYS A 196 -37.84 14.01 -1.44
N SER A 197 -38.80 13.15 -1.74
CA SER A 197 -39.99 12.87 -0.93
C SER A 197 -39.68 12.07 0.35
N SER A 198 -38.48 11.46 0.46
CA SER A 198 -38.10 10.68 1.65
C SER A 198 -38.15 11.54 2.93
N PRO A 199 -38.80 11.08 4.01
CA PRO A 199 -38.86 11.79 5.29
C PRO A 199 -37.49 11.85 6.00
N ALA A 200 -36.47 11.18 5.45
CA ALA A 200 -35.09 11.25 5.91
C ALA A 200 -34.17 12.05 4.96
N TYR A 201 -34.69 12.68 3.89
CA TYR A 201 -33.87 13.37 2.88
C TYR A 201 -33.03 14.53 3.46
N SER A 202 -33.49 15.23 4.50
CA SER A 202 -32.68 16.25 5.19
C SER A 202 -31.34 15.69 5.71
N ARG A 203 -31.31 14.44 6.17
CA ARG A 203 -30.07 13.76 6.60
C ARG A 203 -29.11 13.50 5.43
N VAL A 204 -29.64 13.34 4.21
CA VAL A 204 -28.84 13.23 2.99
C VAL A 204 -28.17 14.56 2.70
N GLU A 205 -28.89 15.67 2.78
CA GLU A 205 -28.34 17.01 2.54
C GLU A 205 -27.26 17.38 3.58
N GLU A 206 -27.52 17.11 4.86
CA GLU A 206 -26.55 17.27 5.95
C GLU A 206 -25.28 16.42 5.72
N ALA A 207 -25.45 15.15 5.36
CA ALA A 207 -24.34 14.25 5.07
C ALA A 207 -23.51 14.74 3.86
N VAL A 208 -24.16 15.07 2.74
CA VAL A 208 -23.51 15.58 1.52
C VAL A 208 -22.75 16.88 1.79
N ALA A 209 -23.33 17.81 2.55
CA ALA A 209 -22.66 19.06 2.93
C ALA A 209 -21.43 18.80 3.80
N SER A 210 -21.56 17.93 4.80
CA SER A 210 -20.45 17.51 5.67
C SER A 210 -19.32 16.84 4.89
N TRP A 211 -19.65 15.86 4.04
CA TRP A 211 -18.69 15.14 3.20
C TRP A 211 -17.90 16.08 2.28
N LYS A 212 -18.59 16.97 1.54
CA LYS A 212 -17.94 17.93 0.64
C LYS A 212 -16.99 18.88 1.40
N LYS A 213 -17.42 19.40 2.55
CA LYS A 213 -16.58 20.26 3.41
C LYS A 213 -15.33 19.52 3.89
N GLN A 214 -15.51 18.36 4.52
CA GLN A 214 -14.41 17.57 5.08
C GLN A 214 -13.44 17.08 3.99
N TRP A 215 -13.94 16.79 2.78
CA TRP A 215 -13.11 16.38 1.65
C TRP A 215 -12.21 17.52 1.17
N ALA A 216 -12.77 18.72 0.99
CA ALA A 216 -11.99 19.89 0.61
C ALA A 216 -10.94 20.28 1.67
N GLU A 217 -11.30 20.19 2.96
CA GLU A 217 -10.39 20.44 4.08
C GLU A 217 -9.28 19.38 4.16
N GLY A 218 -9.64 18.10 4.08
CA GLY A 218 -8.71 16.97 4.08
C GLY A 218 -7.69 17.03 2.95
N GLN A 219 -8.16 17.24 1.71
CA GLN A 219 -7.28 17.44 0.56
C GLN A 219 -6.34 18.64 0.76
N SER A 220 -6.86 19.77 1.25
CA SER A 220 -6.03 20.96 1.51
C SER A 220 -4.94 20.69 2.55
N LEU A 221 -5.23 19.91 3.58
CA LEU A 221 -4.26 19.52 4.62
C LEU A 221 -3.24 18.50 4.09
N TYR A 222 -3.67 17.54 3.29
CA TYR A 222 -2.81 16.57 2.61
C TYR A 222 -1.79 17.27 1.70
N ASP A 223 -2.25 18.14 0.78
CA ASP A 223 -1.39 18.91 -0.12
C ASP A 223 -0.36 19.78 0.62
N LYS A 224 -0.77 20.37 1.76
CA LYS A 224 0.10 21.17 2.62
C LYS A 224 1.13 20.29 3.33
N ALA A 225 0.75 19.08 3.75
CA ALA A 225 1.68 18.12 4.34
C ALA A 225 2.73 17.67 3.31
N GLU A 226 2.33 17.27 2.09
CA GLU A 226 3.29 16.89 1.03
C GLU A 226 4.25 18.02 0.67
N LYS A 227 3.75 19.25 0.50
CA LYS A 227 4.60 20.44 0.27
C LYS A 227 5.59 20.66 1.41
N ALA A 228 5.17 20.47 2.66
CA ALA A 228 6.06 20.56 3.82
C ALA A 228 7.10 19.42 3.85
N ILE A 229 6.73 18.18 3.49
CA ILE A 229 7.67 17.05 3.34
C ILE A 229 8.74 17.38 2.29
N LYS A 230 8.34 17.85 1.09
CA LYS A 230 9.27 18.22 0.01
C LYS A 230 10.22 19.37 0.42
N ALA A 231 9.73 20.29 1.25
CA ALA A 231 10.53 21.34 1.88
C ALA A 231 11.42 20.83 3.05
N MET A 232 11.20 19.61 3.54
CA MET A 232 11.76 19.02 4.77
C MET A 232 11.34 19.74 6.06
N ASP A 233 10.22 20.47 6.03
CA ASP A 233 9.59 21.08 7.21
C ASP A 233 8.74 20.03 7.94
N TRP A 234 9.42 19.13 8.64
CA TRP A 234 8.80 18.05 9.41
C TRP A 234 7.80 18.56 10.44
N LYS A 235 8.02 19.77 10.99
CA LYS A 235 7.14 20.37 12.00
C LYS A 235 5.80 20.75 11.35
N LYS A 236 5.81 21.43 10.21
CA LYS A 236 4.58 21.72 9.45
C LYS A 236 3.92 20.46 8.92
N ALA A 237 4.68 19.52 8.36
CA ALA A 237 4.13 18.27 7.85
C ALA A 237 3.38 17.48 8.94
N SER A 238 3.99 17.27 10.11
CA SER A 238 3.30 16.65 11.26
C SER A 238 2.10 17.46 11.75
N ALA A 239 2.16 18.80 11.77
CA ALA A 239 1.04 19.64 12.19
C ALA A 239 -0.17 19.53 11.24
N TYR A 240 0.04 19.54 9.92
CA TYR A 240 -1.03 19.33 8.94
C TYR A 240 -1.58 17.90 9.01
N SER A 241 -0.72 16.90 9.23
CA SER A 241 -1.13 15.51 9.46
C SER A 241 -2.06 15.39 10.67
N LEU A 242 -1.69 15.99 11.80
CA LEU A 242 -2.47 15.97 13.04
C LEU A 242 -3.76 16.82 12.97
N ALA A 243 -3.82 17.81 12.07
CA ALA A 243 -5.08 18.50 11.77
C ALA A 243 -5.99 17.60 10.94
N MET A 244 -5.45 16.92 9.92
CA MET A 244 -6.18 15.99 9.07
C MET A 244 -6.70 14.77 9.85
N SER A 245 -5.96 14.32 10.88
CA SER A 245 -6.36 13.24 11.79
C SER A 245 -7.50 13.60 12.75
N LYS A 246 -8.06 14.82 12.66
CA LYS A 246 -9.20 15.30 13.47
C LYS A 246 -10.49 15.49 12.65
N LEU A 247 -10.45 15.21 11.36
CA LEU A 247 -11.65 15.18 10.53
C LEU A 247 -12.46 13.92 10.85
N ASP A 248 -13.79 14.03 10.82
CA ASP A 248 -14.73 12.95 11.20
C ASP A 248 -14.83 11.81 10.16
N ASN A 249 -14.00 11.86 9.12
CA ASN A 249 -13.95 10.91 8.02
C ASN A 249 -12.69 10.03 8.09
N ILE A 250 -12.89 8.72 8.31
CA ILE A 250 -11.86 7.67 8.39
C ILE A 250 -10.83 7.72 7.25
N HIS A 251 -11.23 8.11 6.03
CA HIS A 251 -10.29 8.24 4.90
C HIS A 251 -9.16 9.23 5.21
N TRP A 252 -9.51 10.44 5.64
CA TRP A 252 -8.54 11.46 6.03
C TRP A 252 -7.94 11.18 7.41
N GLN A 253 -8.80 10.79 8.35
CA GLN A 253 -8.45 10.58 9.75
C GLN A 253 -7.37 9.51 9.95
N SER A 254 -7.46 8.42 9.19
CA SER A 254 -6.66 7.21 9.41
C SER A 254 -5.87 6.78 8.18
N ILE A 255 -6.47 6.74 6.98
CA ILE A 255 -5.79 6.20 5.79
C ILE A 255 -4.73 7.20 5.30
N LYS A 256 -5.15 8.39 4.87
CA LYS A 256 -4.24 9.45 4.39
C LYS A 256 -3.34 10.00 5.47
N PHE A 257 -3.78 9.99 6.74
CA PHE A 257 -2.91 10.30 7.88
C PHE A 257 -1.70 9.37 7.97
N ARG A 258 -1.91 8.04 7.94
CA ARG A 258 -0.80 7.07 8.01
C ARG A 258 0.11 7.15 6.79
N GLU A 259 -0.46 7.31 5.59
CA GLU A 259 0.30 7.48 4.33
C GLU A 259 1.31 8.64 4.42
N ILE A 260 0.90 9.78 4.96
CA ILE A 260 1.78 10.94 5.20
C ILE A 260 2.83 10.66 6.29
N LEU A 261 2.49 9.94 7.37
CA LEU A 261 3.47 9.56 8.41
C LEU A 261 4.55 8.61 7.86
N GLU A 262 4.15 7.62 7.07
CA GLU A 262 5.05 6.66 6.41
C GLU A 262 5.97 7.40 5.43
N ARG A 263 5.40 8.26 4.57
CA ARG A 263 6.16 9.11 3.66
C ARG A 263 7.19 9.96 4.41
N MET A 264 6.82 10.60 5.52
CA MET A 264 7.77 11.34 6.36
C MET A 264 8.90 10.48 6.91
N ALA A 265 8.63 9.24 7.34
CA ALA A 265 9.65 8.35 7.86
C ALA A 265 10.66 7.92 6.78
N LEU A 266 10.17 7.57 5.59
CA LEU A 266 11.00 7.21 4.44
C LEU A 266 11.86 8.39 3.95
N GLU A 267 11.29 9.59 3.85
CA GLU A 267 12.01 10.80 3.41
C GLU A 267 13.08 11.22 4.42
N LYS A 268 12.80 11.10 5.74
CA LYS A 268 13.81 11.31 6.80
C LYS A 268 14.94 10.29 6.73
N LYS A 269 14.63 9.02 6.46
CA LYS A 269 15.63 7.95 6.27
C LYS A 269 16.50 8.24 5.05
N GLY A 270 15.90 8.61 3.91
CA GLY A 270 16.63 9.01 2.71
C GLY A 270 17.50 10.25 2.93
N TRP A 271 17.02 11.23 3.69
CA TRP A 271 17.81 12.40 4.08
C TRP A 271 19.01 12.03 4.96
N GLN A 272 18.82 11.09 5.90
CA GLN A 272 19.91 10.59 6.72
C GLN A 272 20.96 9.85 5.88
N ILE A 273 20.55 8.98 4.96
CA ILE A 273 21.45 8.31 3.99
C ILE A 273 22.25 9.35 3.18
N LEU A 274 21.61 10.41 2.69
CA LEU A 274 22.29 11.46 1.93
C LEU A 274 23.26 12.28 2.78
N LYS A 275 22.90 12.56 4.04
CA LYS A 275 23.77 13.24 5.01
C LYS A 275 25.00 12.41 5.33
N ASP A 276 24.82 11.10 5.49
CA ASP A 276 25.91 10.18 5.80
C ASP A 276 26.83 9.99 4.59
N ALA A 277 26.28 9.91 3.37
CA ALA A 277 27.04 9.94 2.12
C ALA A 277 27.92 11.20 1.99
N ARG A 278 27.38 12.38 2.33
CA ARG A 278 28.17 13.63 2.37
C ARG A 278 29.28 13.60 3.41
N TYR A 279 29.06 12.94 4.55
CA TYR A 279 30.03 12.87 5.64
C TYR A 279 31.21 11.92 5.35
N LEU A 280 31.04 10.93 4.46
CA LEU A 280 32.14 10.07 4.00
C LEU A 280 33.24 10.86 3.25
N ILE A 281 32.87 11.99 2.63
CA ILE A 281 33.79 12.85 1.87
C ILE A 281 34.46 13.81 2.85
N TYR A 282 35.53 13.33 3.50
CA TYR A 282 36.32 14.13 4.45
C TYR A 282 37.67 14.59 3.87
N ARG A 283 38.31 13.75 3.04
CA ARG A 283 39.60 14.05 2.39
C ARG A 283 39.46 14.35 0.90
N GLU A 284 38.24 14.29 0.36
CA GLU A 284 37.93 14.54 -1.05
C GLU A 284 38.65 13.55 -1.99
N THR A 285 38.83 12.30 -1.55
CA THR A 285 39.45 11.26 -2.39
C THR A 285 38.45 10.57 -3.33
N ALA A 286 38.94 10.01 -4.44
CA ALA A 286 38.11 9.28 -5.40
C ALA A 286 37.29 8.14 -4.77
N ASN A 287 37.87 7.38 -3.83
CA ASN A 287 37.14 6.31 -3.15
C ASN A 287 36.03 6.85 -2.24
N GLU A 288 36.27 7.93 -1.49
CA GLU A 288 35.25 8.56 -0.63
C GLU A 288 34.07 9.09 -1.47
N TYR A 289 34.33 9.75 -2.61
CA TYR A 289 33.28 10.16 -3.55
C TYR A 289 32.52 8.96 -4.13
N GLY A 290 33.23 7.87 -4.46
CA GLY A 290 32.62 6.64 -4.96
C GLY A 290 31.70 5.95 -3.95
N GLU A 291 32.14 5.84 -2.70
CA GLU A 291 31.32 5.32 -1.60
C GLU A 291 30.11 6.22 -1.32
N ALA A 292 30.28 7.54 -1.35
CA ALA A 292 29.20 8.51 -1.21
C ALA A 292 28.14 8.37 -2.33
N ILE A 293 28.57 8.25 -3.59
CA ILE A 293 27.67 7.96 -4.73
C ILE A 293 26.94 6.63 -4.51
N ALA A 294 27.67 5.57 -4.16
CA ALA A 294 27.10 4.25 -3.94
C ALA A 294 26.09 4.22 -2.78
N LEU A 295 26.30 5.01 -1.73
CA LEU A 295 25.37 5.17 -0.60
C LEU A 295 24.15 6.00 -0.99
N ALA A 296 24.34 7.15 -1.66
CA ALA A 296 23.24 8.00 -2.10
C ALA A 296 22.30 7.32 -3.12
N ARG A 297 22.83 6.42 -3.97
CA ARG A 297 22.01 5.61 -4.91
C ARG A 297 21.12 4.55 -4.22
N LYS A 298 21.28 4.28 -2.92
CA LYS A 298 20.39 3.40 -2.14
C LYS A 298 19.08 4.10 -1.70
N ILE A 299 18.94 5.40 -1.98
CA ILE A 299 17.72 6.16 -1.74
C ILE A 299 16.67 5.77 -2.79
N ASP A 300 15.48 5.39 -2.32
CA ASP A 300 14.36 4.98 -3.18
C ASP A 300 14.04 6.08 -4.23
N PRO A 301 13.99 5.72 -5.54
CA PRO A 301 13.70 6.66 -6.62
C PRO A 301 12.41 7.46 -6.49
N ASN A 302 11.42 6.96 -5.75
CA ASN A 302 10.09 7.58 -5.64
C ASN A 302 10.00 8.67 -4.54
N LEU A 303 11.05 8.85 -3.75
CA LEU A 303 11.12 9.84 -2.67
C LEU A 303 11.56 11.22 -3.17
N TYR A 304 11.01 12.29 -2.61
CA TYR A 304 11.36 13.67 -2.97
C TYR A 304 12.82 14.00 -2.64
N ILE A 305 13.42 13.33 -1.67
CA ILE A 305 14.85 13.45 -1.37
C ILE A 305 15.77 12.90 -2.48
N ARG A 306 15.27 12.03 -3.37
CA ARG A 306 16.02 11.50 -4.53
C ARG A 306 16.48 12.62 -5.47
N ASP A 307 15.67 13.66 -5.67
CA ASP A 307 16.02 14.85 -6.49
C ASP A 307 17.25 15.60 -5.94
N ARG A 308 17.46 15.56 -4.61
CA ARG A 308 18.62 16.20 -3.97
C ARG A 308 19.85 15.29 -4.03
N ALA A 309 19.66 14.00 -3.80
CA ALA A 309 20.71 12.99 -3.98
C ALA A 309 21.24 12.98 -5.41
N GLU A 310 20.36 13.17 -6.41
CA GLU A 310 20.73 13.26 -7.82
C GLU A 310 21.73 14.40 -8.10
N LYS A 311 21.46 15.59 -7.57
CA LYS A 311 22.32 16.76 -7.74
C LYS A 311 23.68 16.58 -7.08
N ASP A 312 23.71 15.93 -5.92
CA ASP A 312 24.97 15.60 -5.23
C ASP A 312 25.77 14.57 -6.03
N ILE A 313 25.13 13.49 -6.51
CA ILE A 313 25.79 12.47 -7.36
C ILE A 313 26.35 13.10 -8.64
N GLN A 314 25.63 14.03 -9.28
CA GLN A 314 26.13 14.77 -10.44
C GLN A 314 27.36 15.62 -10.10
N LYS A 315 27.35 16.32 -8.96
CA LYS A 315 28.51 17.09 -8.48
C LYS A 315 29.70 16.18 -8.21
N TRP A 316 29.53 15.11 -7.43
CA TRP A 316 30.58 14.15 -7.10
C TRP A 316 31.14 13.45 -8.34
N SER A 317 30.27 13.09 -9.30
CA SER A 317 30.71 12.52 -10.59
C SER A 317 31.56 13.49 -11.40
N ARG A 318 31.29 14.80 -11.34
CA ARG A 318 32.14 15.82 -11.96
C ARG A 318 33.50 15.93 -11.24
N THR A 319 33.51 15.93 -9.91
CA THR A 319 34.78 15.94 -9.14
C THR A 319 35.62 14.67 -9.38
N LEU A 320 35.00 13.51 -9.61
CA LEU A 320 35.73 12.30 -10.04
C LEU A 320 36.40 12.45 -11.41
N ILE A 321 35.81 13.19 -12.35
CA ILE A 321 36.44 13.52 -13.65
C ILE A 321 37.61 14.50 -13.44
N GLU A 322 37.48 15.44 -12.52
CA GLU A 322 38.54 16.40 -12.15
C GLU A 322 39.75 15.67 -11.52
N ILE A 323 39.51 14.79 -10.53
CA ILE A 323 40.54 13.93 -9.93
C ILE A 323 41.19 13.01 -10.98
N ALA A 324 40.40 12.39 -11.86
CA ALA A 324 40.95 11.55 -12.93
C ALA A 324 41.80 12.35 -13.93
N THR A 325 41.50 13.63 -14.13
CA THR A 325 42.29 14.52 -14.98
C THR A 325 43.64 14.82 -14.32
N GLU A 326 43.63 15.18 -13.04
CA GLU A 326 44.84 15.42 -12.24
C GLU A 326 45.75 14.18 -12.20
N GLN A 327 45.19 13.01 -11.90
CA GLN A 327 45.92 11.74 -11.88
C GLN A 327 46.56 11.38 -13.23
N ILE A 328 45.95 11.75 -14.37
CA ILE A 328 46.58 11.59 -15.69
C ILE A 328 47.81 12.50 -15.82
N GLU A 329 47.77 13.74 -15.35
CA GLU A 329 48.94 14.64 -15.38
C GLU A 329 50.05 14.17 -14.41
N GLU A 330 49.69 13.59 -13.28
CA GLU A 330 50.61 12.93 -12.33
C GLU A 330 51.17 11.57 -12.83
N LYS A 331 50.78 11.12 -14.03
CA LYS A 331 51.14 9.84 -14.65
C LYS A 331 50.51 8.59 -13.99
N ASP A 332 49.51 8.74 -13.13
CA ASP A 332 48.70 7.64 -12.59
C ASP A 332 47.43 7.39 -13.40
N LEU A 333 47.59 6.79 -14.59
CA LEU A 333 46.45 6.36 -15.39
C LEU A 333 45.57 5.30 -14.68
N LYS A 334 46.14 4.52 -13.75
CA LYS A 334 45.38 3.47 -13.04
C LYS A 334 44.44 4.10 -12.00
N GLY A 335 44.92 5.08 -11.24
CA GLY A 335 44.10 5.90 -10.36
C GLY A 335 42.98 6.59 -11.13
N ALA A 336 43.31 7.23 -12.26
CA ALA A 336 42.31 7.91 -13.10
C ALA A 336 41.20 6.96 -13.58
N MET A 337 41.56 5.76 -14.05
CA MET A 337 40.59 4.73 -14.43
C MET A 337 39.70 4.31 -13.25
N ALA A 338 40.27 4.15 -12.05
CA ALA A 338 39.50 3.81 -10.86
C ALA A 338 38.54 4.94 -10.45
N ALA A 339 38.97 6.21 -10.52
CA ALA A 339 38.13 7.38 -10.24
C ALA A 339 36.93 7.46 -11.19
N ILE A 340 37.14 7.27 -12.50
CA ILE A 340 36.06 7.22 -13.49
C ILE A 340 35.15 5.99 -13.30
N GLU A 341 35.64 4.90 -12.69
CA GLU A 341 34.82 3.70 -12.54
C GLU A 341 33.66 3.87 -11.54
N TYR A 342 33.85 4.68 -10.50
CA TYR A 342 32.78 5.01 -9.53
C TYR A 342 31.62 5.83 -10.13
N ILE A 343 31.80 6.48 -11.29
CA ILE A 343 30.72 7.23 -11.95
C ILE A 343 29.64 6.23 -12.44
N PRO A 344 28.34 6.45 -12.14
CA PRO A 344 27.31 5.49 -12.52
C PRO A 344 27.09 5.42 -14.04
N SER A 345 26.91 4.20 -14.56
CA SER A 345 26.84 3.95 -16.02
C SER A 345 25.65 4.57 -16.74
N ASP A 346 24.59 4.93 -16.01
CA ASP A 346 23.40 5.63 -16.50
C ASP A 346 23.62 7.13 -16.78
N TYR A 347 24.77 7.69 -16.39
CA TYR A 347 25.06 9.12 -16.49
C TYR A 347 25.80 9.46 -17.77
N LYS A 348 25.42 10.56 -18.44
CA LYS A 348 26.16 11.11 -19.60
C LYS A 348 27.65 11.35 -19.29
N MET A 349 27.94 11.75 -18.04
CA MET A 349 29.30 11.95 -17.50
C MET A 349 30.15 10.68 -17.50
N LYS A 350 29.57 9.46 -17.49
CA LYS A 350 30.35 8.22 -17.66
C LYS A 350 30.99 8.14 -19.04
N LYS A 351 30.31 8.63 -20.09
CA LYS A 351 30.88 8.70 -21.43
C LYS A 351 32.01 9.73 -21.48
N GLU A 352 31.78 10.92 -20.92
CA GLU A 352 32.80 11.97 -20.77
C GLU A 352 34.07 11.42 -20.08
N GLY A 353 33.90 10.72 -18.96
CA GLY A 353 35.01 10.05 -18.26
C GLY A 353 35.71 8.96 -19.08
N LYS A 354 34.98 8.15 -19.87
CA LYS A 354 35.60 7.17 -20.78
C LYS A 354 36.44 7.83 -21.87
N ASP A 355 35.96 8.93 -22.45
CA ASP A 355 36.71 9.71 -23.42
C ASP A 355 37.98 10.33 -22.80
N LEU A 356 37.92 10.76 -21.53
CA LEU A 356 39.10 11.20 -20.77
C LEU A 356 40.14 10.08 -20.58
N ILE A 357 39.71 8.85 -20.27
CA ILE A 357 40.64 7.71 -20.15
C ILE A 357 41.31 7.38 -21.49
N LEU A 358 40.58 7.46 -22.61
CA LEU A 358 41.17 7.30 -23.95
C LEU A 358 42.26 8.35 -24.24
N LEU A 359 42.04 9.61 -23.81
CA LEU A 359 43.06 10.66 -23.88
C LEU A 359 44.24 10.37 -22.92
N GLY A 360 43.96 9.83 -21.73
CA GLY A 360 44.95 9.38 -20.77
C GLY A 360 45.89 8.30 -21.34
N HIS A 361 45.36 7.29 -22.02
CA HIS A 361 46.18 6.29 -22.74
C HIS A 361 47.09 6.95 -23.79
N ALA A 362 46.58 7.94 -24.53
CA ALA A 362 47.34 8.65 -25.55
C ALA A 362 48.49 9.51 -24.98
N LYS A 363 48.27 10.15 -23.82
CA LYS A 363 49.34 10.82 -23.06
C LYS A 363 50.35 9.80 -22.51
N ALA A 364 49.86 8.70 -21.94
CA ALA A 364 50.65 7.67 -21.27
C ALA A 364 51.69 6.98 -22.18
N ALA A 365 51.39 6.87 -23.49
CA ALA A 365 52.31 6.36 -24.50
C ALA A 365 53.66 7.09 -24.57
N THR A 366 53.75 8.30 -24.02
CA THR A 366 54.99 9.11 -23.98
C THR A 366 55.75 9.04 -22.65
N TRP A 367 55.15 8.54 -21.57
CA TRP A 367 55.70 8.68 -20.22
C TRP A 367 56.94 7.82 -19.94
N ASN A 368 57.03 6.66 -20.59
CA ASN A 368 58.06 5.64 -20.35
C ASN A 368 59.07 5.54 -21.52
N GLN A 369 59.29 6.63 -22.25
CA GLN A 369 60.31 6.73 -23.30
C GLN A 369 61.73 6.71 -22.70
N SER A 370 62.19 5.56 -22.21
CA SER A 370 63.59 5.34 -21.84
C SER A 370 64.41 4.88 -23.05
N MET A 371 65.68 5.28 -23.11
CA MET A 371 66.60 4.89 -24.18
C MET A 371 67.13 3.45 -24.06
N GLU A 372 66.75 2.71 -23.01
CA GLU A 372 67.19 1.32 -22.75
C GLU A 372 66.11 0.28 -23.11
N GLY A 373 64.88 0.71 -23.39
CA GLY A 373 63.79 -0.16 -23.84
C GLY A 373 63.94 -0.63 -25.28
N SER A 374 63.38 -1.80 -25.61
CA SER A 374 63.28 -2.25 -27.01
C SER A 374 62.50 -1.22 -27.84
N GLU A 375 63.12 -0.75 -28.92
CA GLU A 375 62.59 0.30 -29.80
C GLU A 375 61.24 -0.11 -30.43
N VAL A 376 61.00 -1.42 -30.60
CA VAL A 376 59.71 -1.99 -31.02
C VAL A 376 58.60 -1.78 -29.97
N VAL A 377 58.91 -1.90 -28.68
CA VAL A 377 57.93 -1.70 -27.58
C VAL A 377 57.50 -0.24 -27.54
N ASN A 378 58.42 0.69 -27.76
CA ASN A 378 58.12 2.13 -27.84
C ASN A 378 57.21 2.44 -29.05
N ILE A 379 57.46 1.84 -30.22
CA ILE A 379 56.61 1.99 -31.42
C ILE A 379 55.19 1.45 -31.14
N VAL A 380 55.05 0.29 -30.50
CA VAL A 380 53.74 -0.29 -30.15
C VAL A 380 52.97 0.62 -29.20
N ALA A 381 53.61 1.08 -28.10
CA ALA A 381 52.96 1.98 -27.13
C ALA A 381 52.46 3.28 -27.77
N LEU A 382 53.26 3.90 -28.65
CA LEU A 382 52.88 5.09 -29.40
C LEU A 382 51.71 4.85 -30.36
N ALA A 383 51.70 3.72 -31.07
CA ALA A 383 50.62 3.32 -31.96
C ALA A 383 49.31 3.06 -31.20
N GLU A 384 49.38 2.35 -30.06
CA GLU A 384 48.24 2.10 -29.16
C GLU A 384 47.67 3.40 -28.59
N GLY A 385 48.53 4.30 -28.08
CA GLY A 385 48.11 5.61 -27.58
C GLY A 385 47.41 6.44 -28.66
N LYS A 386 47.94 6.44 -29.89
CA LYS A 386 47.34 7.14 -31.03
C LYS A 386 45.97 6.53 -31.39
N ALA A 387 45.86 5.21 -31.38
CA ALA A 387 44.61 4.49 -31.65
C ALA A 387 43.55 4.70 -30.54
N ALA A 388 43.97 4.89 -29.28
CA ALA A 388 43.07 5.26 -28.19
C ALA A 388 42.50 6.67 -28.40
N ALA A 389 43.33 7.68 -28.64
CA ALA A 389 42.87 9.04 -28.94
C ALA A 389 41.97 9.11 -30.20
N ALA A 390 42.25 8.30 -31.23
CA ALA A 390 41.46 8.27 -32.46
C ALA A 390 40.01 7.79 -32.27
N GLN A 391 39.69 7.11 -31.16
CA GLN A 391 38.32 6.70 -30.82
C GLN A 391 37.48 7.88 -30.26
N ILE A 392 38.11 8.98 -29.85
CA ILE A 392 37.42 10.14 -29.28
C ILE A 392 36.70 10.89 -30.41
N THR A 393 35.36 10.88 -30.37
CA THR A 393 34.52 11.53 -31.38
C THR A 393 34.47 13.06 -31.23
N SER A 394 34.14 13.78 -32.30
CA SER A 394 33.99 15.25 -32.33
C SER A 394 32.99 15.84 -31.34
N ASN A 395 32.06 15.02 -30.83
CA ASN A 395 31.09 15.41 -29.80
C ASN A 395 31.65 15.36 -28.36
N SER A 396 32.93 14.96 -28.18
CA SER A 396 33.58 14.89 -26.88
C SER A 396 34.26 16.21 -26.50
N PRO A 397 34.19 16.67 -25.24
CA PRO A 397 34.94 17.84 -24.79
C PRO A 397 36.47 17.66 -24.93
N TYR A 398 36.96 16.43 -24.97
CA TYR A 398 38.38 16.10 -25.10
C TYR A 398 38.87 16.01 -26.55
N TYR A 399 37.99 16.16 -27.56
CA TYR A 399 38.32 15.94 -28.97
C TYR A 399 39.53 16.75 -29.45
N GLN A 400 39.60 18.04 -29.14
CA GLN A 400 40.71 18.90 -29.58
C GLN A 400 42.05 18.47 -28.96
N GLN A 401 42.05 18.09 -27.68
CA GLN A 401 43.25 17.56 -27.01
C GLN A 401 43.68 16.22 -27.63
N ALA A 402 42.72 15.36 -27.97
CA ALA A 402 42.97 14.10 -28.65
C ALA A 402 43.61 14.30 -30.03
N GLN A 403 43.13 15.25 -30.85
CA GLN A 403 43.74 15.55 -32.15
C GLN A 403 45.18 16.06 -32.02
N THR A 404 45.45 16.95 -31.06
CA THR A 404 46.82 17.41 -30.77
C THR A 404 47.72 16.24 -30.37
N GLN A 405 47.25 15.35 -29.49
CA GLN A 405 48.02 14.18 -29.06
C GLN A 405 48.27 13.20 -30.23
N ILE A 406 47.30 12.98 -31.12
CA ILE A 406 47.45 12.16 -32.34
C ILE A 406 48.57 12.70 -33.24
N GLN A 407 48.64 14.03 -33.44
CA GLN A 407 49.68 14.66 -34.24
C GLN A 407 51.08 14.50 -33.61
N GLN A 408 51.18 14.72 -32.29
CA GLN A 408 52.44 14.55 -31.55
C GLN A 408 52.95 13.10 -31.59
N LEU A 409 52.06 12.13 -31.34
CA LEU A 409 52.40 10.70 -31.40
C LEU A 409 52.79 10.26 -32.82
N GLN A 410 52.11 10.78 -33.85
CA GLN A 410 52.48 10.53 -35.24
C GLN A 410 53.91 11.01 -35.54
N GLN A 411 54.26 12.24 -35.14
CA GLN A 411 55.60 12.78 -35.35
C GLN A 411 56.68 11.97 -34.63
N GLN A 412 56.40 11.46 -33.43
CA GLN A 412 57.31 10.56 -32.71
C GLN A 412 57.48 9.21 -33.40
N LEU A 413 56.40 8.62 -33.93
CA LEU A 413 56.45 7.38 -34.72
C LEU A 413 57.29 7.54 -35.99
N ASP A 414 57.08 8.62 -36.75
CA ASP A 414 57.82 8.89 -37.98
C ASP A 414 59.32 9.07 -37.71
N ASN A 415 59.69 9.79 -36.64
CA ASN A 415 61.08 9.94 -36.21
C ASN A 415 61.74 8.59 -35.86
N LEU A 416 61.04 7.71 -35.14
CA LEU A 416 61.56 6.37 -34.80
C LEU A 416 61.70 5.48 -36.05
N ALA A 417 60.77 5.57 -37.00
CA ALA A 417 60.84 4.83 -38.26
C ALA A 417 62.07 5.25 -39.08
N HIS A 418 62.39 6.55 -39.13
CA HIS A 418 63.61 7.04 -39.78
C HIS A 418 64.90 6.56 -39.09
N ILE A 419 64.93 6.51 -37.75
CA ILE A 419 66.09 6.01 -36.98
C ILE A 419 66.30 4.50 -37.20
N GLN A 420 65.23 3.70 -37.17
CA GLN A 420 65.27 2.27 -37.49
C GLN A 420 65.84 2.02 -38.90
N LEU A 421 65.34 2.76 -39.90
CA LEU A 421 65.80 2.63 -41.28
C LEU A 421 67.28 3.04 -41.43
N ALA A 422 67.73 4.07 -40.71
CA ALA A 422 69.14 4.50 -40.71
C ALA A 422 70.09 3.55 -39.97
N LYS A 423 69.60 2.69 -39.06
CA LYS A 423 70.37 1.63 -38.38
C LYS A 423 70.44 0.32 -39.19
N ALA A 424 69.57 0.16 -40.19
CA ALA A 424 69.43 -1.05 -41.00
C ALA A 424 70.21 -0.98 -42.33
N ILE A 425 70.91 0.13 -42.58
CA ILE A 425 71.77 0.41 -43.74
C ILE A 425 73.23 0.47 -43.25
#